data_AF-A0A968FT37-F1
#
_entry.id   AF-A0A968FT37-F1
#
_cell.length_a   1.000
_cell.length_b   1.000
_cell.length_c   1.000
_cell.angle_alpha   90.00
_cell.angle_beta   90.00
_cell.angle_gamma   90.00
#
_symmetry.space_group_name_H-M   'P 1'
#
loop_
_entity.id
_entity.type
_entity.pdbx_description
1 polymer ?
#
loop_
_entity_poly.entity_id
_entity_poly.type
_entity_poly.pdbx_seq_one_letter_code
_entity_poly.pdbx_strand_id
1 'polypeptide(L)' 'VIGRRGPAQAKFTSKELKEFGELRDCNPVVDPEELRLNPESEAELADKSNAGSKKIFEIFQHYASLPP' A
#
# COMPACT_ATOMS: atom_id res chain seq x y z
N VAL A 1 -11.33 1.18 -0.82
CA VAL A 1 -11.42 -0.02 0.05
C VAL A 1 -11.30 0.43 1.49
N ILE A 2 -12.06 -0.12 2.44
CA ILE A 2 -11.96 0.26 3.85
C ILE A 2 -11.33 -0.90 4.63
N GLY A 3 -10.18 -0.63 5.26
CA GLY A 3 -9.49 -1.56 6.16
C GLY A 3 -9.61 -1.11 7.61
N ARG A 4 -9.66 -2.05 8.56
CA ARG A 4 -9.70 -1.72 10.01
C ARG A 4 -8.36 -1.22 10.58
N ARG A 5 -7.27 -1.35 9.80
CA ARG A 5 -5.89 -0.99 10.15
C ARG A 5 -5.26 -0.25 8.97
N GLY A 6 -4.08 0.34 9.21
CA GLY A 6 -3.34 1.11 8.23
C GLY A 6 -2.70 0.28 7.11
N PRO A 7 -2.10 0.98 6.13
CA PRO A 7 -1.56 0.37 4.91
C PRO A 7 -0.39 -0.59 5.16
N ALA A 8 0.37 -0.39 6.26
CA ALA A 8 1.44 -1.30 6.67
C ALA A 8 0.93 -2.72 7.02
N GLN A 9 -0.33 -2.83 7.45
CA GLN A 9 -0.94 -4.11 7.83
C GLN A 9 -1.90 -4.66 6.77
N ALA A 10 -1.92 -4.08 5.56
CA ALA A 10 -2.71 -4.57 4.44
C ALA A 10 -2.29 -6.00 4.07
N LYS A 11 -3.27 -6.82 3.67
CA LYS A 11 -3.06 -8.26 3.40
C LYS A 11 -3.29 -8.63 1.93
N PHE A 12 -3.11 -7.67 1.03
CA PHE A 12 -2.98 -7.97 -0.41
C PHE A 12 -1.72 -8.78 -0.66
N THR A 13 -1.70 -9.56 -1.73
CA THR A 13 -0.42 -9.95 -2.34
C THR A 13 0.08 -8.82 -3.25
N SER A 14 1.40 -8.77 -3.49
CA SER A 14 1.96 -7.78 -4.44
C SER A 14 1.44 -7.96 -5.87
N LYS A 15 0.99 -9.17 -6.23
CA LYS A 15 0.42 -9.45 -7.55
C LYS A 15 -0.98 -8.86 -7.66
N GLU A 16 -1.88 -9.22 -6.74
CA GLU A 16 -3.25 -8.70 -6.72
C GLU A 16 -3.27 -7.17 -6.68
N LEU A 17 -2.40 -6.54 -5.88
CA LEU A 17 -2.37 -5.09 -5.79
C LEU A 17 -1.95 -4.43 -7.10
N LYS A 18 -1.01 -5.03 -7.85
CA LYS A 18 -0.57 -4.52 -9.16
C LYS A 18 -1.64 -4.65 -10.23
N GLU A 19 -2.42 -5.73 -10.20
CA GLU A 19 -3.51 -5.96 -11.15
C GLU A 19 -4.56 -4.84 -11.11
N PHE A 20 -4.74 -4.13 -9.98
CA PHE A 20 -5.60 -2.94 -9.92
C PHE A 20 -5.12 -1.80 -10.85
N GLY A 21 -3.82 -1.63 -11.03
CA GLY A 21 -3.25 -0.64 -11.95
C GLY A 21 -3.31 -1.03 -13.42
N GLU A 22 -3.78 -2.24 -13.73
CA GLU A 22 -3.91 -2.77 -15.10
C GLU A 22 -5.37 -2.78 -15.59
N LEU A 23 -6.31 -2.33 -14.74
CA LEU A 23 -7.72 -2.22 -15.10
C LEU A 23 -7.93 -1.17 -16.19
N ARG A 24 -8.69 -1.53 -17.24
CA ARG A 24 -8.84 -0.69 -18.44
C ARG A 24 -9.68 0.57 -18.21
N ASP A 25 -10.69 0.48 -17.35
CA ASP A 25 -11.72 1.51 -17.19
C ASP A 25 -11.66 2.21 -15.81
N CYS A 26 -10.65 1.92 -15.00
CA CYS A 26 -10.48 2.56 -13.69
C CYS A 26 -9.03 2.54 -13.21
N ASN A 27 -8.68 3.53 -12.38
CA ASN A 27 -7.37 3.64 -11.75
C ASN A 27 -7.49 3.46 -10.22
N PRO A 28 -6.50 2.83 -9.57
CA PRO A 28 -6.40 2.87 -8.12
C PRO A 28 -5.97 4.27 -7.68
N VAL A 29 -6.75 4.87 -6.79
CA VAL A 29 -6.40 6.15 -6.15
C VAL A 29 -6.08 5.87 -4.69
N VAL A 30 -4.94 6.40 -4.24
CA VAL A 30 -4.48 6.33 -2.86
C VAL A 30 -4.22 7.75 -2.39
N ASP A 31 -4.89 8.16 -1.31
CA ASP A 31 -4.60 9.45 -0.68
C ASP A 31 -3.20 9.39 -0.02
N PRO A 32 -2.26 10.28 -0.38
CA PRO A 32 -0.95 10.33 0.27
C PRO A 32 -1.01 10.49 1.79
N GLU A 33 -2.05 11.15 2.30
CA GLU A 33 -2.23 11.37 3.74
C GLU A 33 -2.50 10.07 4.50
N GLU A 34 -3.18 9.11 3.86
CA GLU A 34 -3.45 7.76 4.41
C GLU A 34 -2.19 6.88 4.47
N LEU A 35 -1.09 7.30 3.81
CA LEU A 35 0.20 6.60 3.86
C LEU A 35 1.13 7.10 4.97
N ARG A 36 0.73 8.11 5.74
CA ARG A 36 1.50 8.56 6.91
C ARG A 36 1.50 7.49 7.99
N LEU A 37 2.67 6.94 8.26
CA LEU A 37 2.85 5.90 9.26
C LEU A 37 3.10 6.50 10.64
N ASN A 38 2.60 5.82 11.66
CA ASN A 38 3.04 6.03 13.03
C ASN A 38 4.35 5.25 13.30
N PRO A 39 5.07 5.56 14.38
CA PRO A 39 6.36 4.91 14.68
C PRO A 39 6.28 3.37 14.76
N GLU A 40 5.17 2.83 15.27
CA GLU A 40 4.97 1.38 15.36
C GLU A 40 4.85 0.72 13.98
N SER A 41 4.14 1.36 13.05
CA SER A 41 4.00 0.84 11.68
C SER A 41 5.29 1.00 10.87
N GLU A 42 6.04 2.08 11.11
CA GLU A 42 7.39 2.23 10.52
C GLU A 42 8.32 1.11 10.98
N ALA A 43 8.32 0.80 12.29
CA ALA A 43 9.09 -0.30 12.83
C ALA A 43 8.63 -1.67 12.27
N GLU A 44 7.32 -1.88 12.15
CA GLU A 44 6.76 -3.10 11.54
C GLU A 44 7.23 -3.30 10.10
N LEU A 45 7.28 -2.24 9.29
CA LEU A 45 7.77 -2.30 7.90
C LEU A 45 9.30 -2.41 7.79
N ALA A 46 10.04 -1.95 8.80
CA ALA A 46 11.49 -2.08 8.84
C ALA A 46 11.96 -3.50 9.19
N ASP A 47 11.09 -4.32 9.79
CA ASP A 47 11.38 -5.72 10.09
C ASP A 47 11.56 -6.54 8.81
N LYS A 48 12.71 -7.23 8.70
CA LYS A 48 13.05 -8.05 7.53
C LYS A 48 12.11 -9.23 7.34
N SER A 49 11.47 -9.73 8.40
CA SER A 49 10.45 -10.78 8.32
C SER A 49 9.16 -10.29 7.64
N ASN A 50 8.95 -8.97 7.58
CA ASN A 50 7.79 -8.31 6.97
C ASN A 50 8.09 -7.70 5.58
N ALA A 51 9.11 -8.21 4.87
CA ALA A 51 9.48 -7.71 3.54
C ALA A 51 8.31 -7.68 2.54
N GLY A 52 7.33 -8.58 2.67
CA GLY A 52 6.09 -8.58 1.88
C GLY A 52 5.24 -7.34 2.13
N SER A 53 5.00 -6.97 3.40
CA SER A 53 4.27 -5.76 3.79
C SER A 53 4.95 -4.50 3.28
N LYS A 54 6.28 -4.44 3.36
CA LYS A 54 7.06 -3.32 2.81
C LYS A 54 6.83 -3.16 1.30
N LYS A 55 6.85 -4.26 0.56
CA LYS A 55 6.61 -4.24 -0.89
C LYS A 55 5.19 -3.81 -1.26
N ILE A 56 4.19 -4.21 -0.46
CA ILE A 56 2.80 -3.75 -0.61
C ILE A 56 2.73 -2.23 -0.39
N PHE A 57 3.37 -1.75 0.67
CA PHE A 57 3.41 -0.32 1.00
C PHE A 57 4.10 0.51 -0.09
N GLU A 58 5.19 0.01 -0.69
CA GLU A 58 5.85 0.65 -1.83
C GLU A 58 4.92 0.76 -3.06
N ILE A 59 4.05 -0.23 -3.30
CA ILE A 59 3.06 -0.15 -4.39
C ILE A 59 1.99 0.91 -4.08
N PHE A 60 1.53 1.02 -2.83
CA PHE A 60 0.63 2.10 -2.45
C PHE A 60 1.26 3.49 -2.63
N GLN A 61 2.54 3.66 -2.26
CA GLN A 61 3.27 4.90 -2.52
C GLN A 61 3.33 5.24 -4.00
N HIS A 62 3.55 4.23 -4.85
CA HIS A 62 3.51 4.43 -6.30
C HIS A 62 2.15 4.94 -6.76
N TYR A 63 1.05 4.33 -6.33
CA TYR A 63 -0.30 4.79 -6.69
C TYR A 63 -0.63 6.18 -6.15
N ALA A 64 -0.18 6.52 -4.95
CA ALA A 64 -0.34 7.86 -4.40
C ALA A 64 0.43 8.95 -5.17
N SER A 65 1.47 8.56 -5.94
CA SER A 65 2.23 9.49 -6.80
C SER A 65 1.60 9.73 -8.17
N LEU A 66 0.61 8.92 -8.58
CA LEU A 66 -0.05 9.05 -9.87
C LEU A 66 -1.18 10.10 -9.79
N PRO A 67 -1.44 10.84 -10.89
CA PRO A 67 -2.63 11.68 -10.96
C PRO A 67 -3.90 10.81 -10.93
N PRO A 68 -5.00 11.30 -10.32
CA PRO A 68 -6.27 10.59 -10.25
C PRO A 68 -6.92 10.39 -11.63
#